data_AF-A0A852T7U4-F1
#
_entry.id   AF-A0A852T7U4-F1
#
_cell.length_a   1.000
_cell.length_b   1.000
_cell.length_c   1.000
_cell.angle_alpha   90.00
_cell.angle_beta   90.00
_cell.angle_gamma   90.00
#
_symmetry.space_group_name_H-M   'P 1'
#
loop_
_entity.id
_entity.type
_entity.pdbx_description
1 polymer ?
#
loop_
_entity_poly.entity_id
_entity_poly.type
_entity_poly.pdbx_seq_one_letter_code
_entity_poly.pdbx_strand_id
1 'polypeptide(L)' 'MISSILEMYPSVHAETDSDAVEFYRKYGFKITSLGEKYPGVERLLCEY' A
#
# COMPACT_ATOMS: atom_id res chain seq x y z
N MET A 1 -2.63 -8.11 -13.68
CA MET A 1 -1.48 -8.45 -12.79
C MET A 1 -1.97 -8.66 -11.36
N ILE A 2 -2.49 -7.64 -10.66
CA ILE A 2 -3.04 -7.83 -9.31
C ILE A 2 -4.31 -8.67 -9.30
N SER A 3 -5.18 -8.55 -10.32
CA SER A 3 -6.39 -9.37 -10.44
C SER A 3 -6.12 -10.88 -10.39
N SER A 4 -5.02 -11.34 -11.00
CA SER A 4 -4.60 -12.74 -10.97
C SER A 4 -4.10 -13.18 -9.59
N ILE A 5 -3.60 -12.25 -8.77
CA ILE A 5 -3.23 -12.52 -7.38
C ILE A 5 -4.50 -12.66 -6.54
N LEU A 6 -5.52 -11.82 -6.79
CA LEU A 6 -6.79 -11.87 -6.09
C LEU A 6 -7.60 -13.16 -6.33
N GLU A 7 -7.37 -13.83 -7.46
CA GLU A 7 -7.94 -15.16 -7.71
C GLU A 7 -7.42 -16.23 -6.76
N MET A 8 -6.23 -16.04 -6.18
CA MET A 8 -5.58 -16.97 -5.25
C MET A 8 -5.65 -16.51 -3.79
N TYR A 9 -5.69 -15.20 -3.56
CA TYR A 9 -5.67 -14.59 -2.24
C TYR A 9 -6.78 -13.55 -2.10
N PRO A 10 -7.52 -13.53 -0.98
CA PRO A 10 -8.69 -12.66 -0.84
C PRO A 10 -8.35 -11.17 -0.74
N SER A 11 -7.09 -10.81 -0.52
CA SER A 11 -6.63 -9.43 -0.35
C SER A 11 -5.11 -9.32 -0.46
N VAL A 12 -4.63 -8.12 -0.81
CA VAL A 12 -3.21 -7.77 -0.84
C VAL A 12 -2.96 -6.55 0.05
N HIS A 13 -1.97 -6.65 0.93
CA HIS A 13 -1.58 -5.58 1.82
C HIS A 13 -0.08 -5.28 1.69
N ALA A 14 0.29 -4.02 1.75
CA ALA A 14 1.67 -3.56 1.81
C ALA A 14 1.80 -2.34 2.72
N GLU A 15 2.94 -2.21 3.40
CA GLU A 15 3.31 -0.98 4.12
C GLU A 15 4.45 -0.32 3.36
N THR A 16 4.33 0.98 3.10
CA THR A 16 5.29 1.77 2.33
C THR A 16 5.47 3.17 2.93
N ASP A 17 6.29 4.01 2.30
CA ASP A 17 6.48 5.42 2.63
C ASP A 17 6.05 6.32 1.46
N SER A 18 6.13 7.63 1.66
CA SER A 18 5.72 8.65 0.67
C SER A 18 6.44 8.55 -0.67
N ASP A 19 7.66 8.00 -0.69
CA ASP A 19 8.48 7.96 -1.91
C ASP A 19 7.99 6.86 -2.87
N ALA A 20 7.40 5.80 -2.32
CA ALA A 20 6.95 4.63 -3.08
C ALA A 20 5.42 4.50 -3.18
N VAL A 21 4.63 5.23 -2.38
CA VAL A 21 3.16 5.10 -2.35
C VAL A 21 2.46 5.33 -3.70
N GLU A 22 3.01 6.19 -4.56
CA GLU A 22 2.41 6.47 -5.87
C GLU A 22 2.35 5.24 -6.77
N PHE A 23 3.23 4.25 -6.58
CA PHE A 23 3.13 2.98 -7.27
C PHE A 23 1.80 2.30 -6.93
N TYR A 24 1.52 2.11 -5.65
CA TYR A 24 0.31 1.45 -5.16
C TYR A 24 -0.96 2.22 -5.55
N ARG A 25 -0.93 3.57 -5.44
CA ARG A 25 -2.04 4.42 -5.86
C ARG A 25 -2.36 4.25 -7.35
N LYS A 26 -1.35 4.20 -8.23
CA LYS A 26 -1.55 3.98 -9.67
C LYS A 26 -2.17 2.63 -10.00
N TYR A 27 -1.92 1.61 -9.18
CA TYR A 27 -2.53 0.29 -9.34
C TYR A 27 -3.91 0.16 -8.68
N GLY A 28 -4.39 1.19 -7.99
CA GLY A 28 -5.73 1.24 -7.40
C GLY A 28 -5.81 0.77 -5.96
N PHE A 29 -4.69 0.67 -5.24
CA PHE A 29 -4.72 0.39 -3.80
C PHE A 29 -5.35 1.55 -3.05
N LYS A 30 -6.13 1.24 -2.01
CA LYS A 30 -6.56 2.18 -1.00
C LYS A 30 -5.37 2.48 -0.08
N ILE A 31 -5.11 3.77 0.15
CA ILE A 31 -3.99 4.23 0.96
C ILE A 31 -4.53 4.80 2.28
N THR A 32 -4.00 4.32 3.40
CA THR A 32 -4.31 4.82 4.75
C THR A 32 -3.01 5.21 5.45
N SER A 33 -2.93 6.42 6.01
CA SER A 33 -1.78 6.79 6.84
C SER A 33 -1.77 6.00 8.15
N LEU A 34 -0.61 5.46 8.49
CA LEU A 34 -0.32 4.85 9.80
C LEU A 34 0.39 5.83 10.73
N GLY A 35 0.61 7.06 10.29
CA GLY A 35 1.40 8.07 10.97
C GLY A 35 2.90 7.82 10.89
N GLU A 36 3.63 8.55 11.72
CA GLU A 36 5.09 8.50 11.80
C GLU A 36 5.53 7.36 12.74
N LYS A 37 6.04 6.26 12.17
CA LYS A 37 6.67 5.18 12.95
C LYS A 37 8.15 5.42 13.22
N TYR A 38 8.81 6.22 12.38
CA TYR A 38 10.23 6.57 12.48
C TYR A 38 10.40 8.07 12.25
N PRO A 39 11.40 8.72 12.88
CA PRO A 39 11.63 10.16 12.76
C PRO A 39 11.63 10.65 11.30
N GLY A 40 10.65 11.48 10.95
CA GLY A 40 10.48 12.09 9.63
C GLY A 40 9.95 11.16 8.53
N VAL A 41 9.54 9.93 8.85
CA VAL A 41 9.02 8.97 7.87
C VAL A 41 7.61 8.53 8.25
N GLU A 42 6.64 9.03 7.50
CA GLU A 42 5.27 8.53 7.52
C GLU A 42 5.21 7.13 6.88
N ARG A 43 4.51 6.21 7.54
CA ARG A 43 4.20 4.89 6.98
C ARG A 43 2.76 4.86 6.49
N LEU A 44 2.57 4.20 5.35
CA LEU A 44 1.32 4.18 4.61
C LEU A 44 0.92 2.72 4.39
N LEU A 45 -0.26 2.35 4.85
CA LEU A 45 -0.89 1.06 4.55
C LEU A 45 -1.56 1.14 3.18
N CYS A 46 -1.24 0.19 2.31
CA CYS A 46 -1.82 0.02 0.99
C CYS A 46 -2.63 -1.27 0.97
N GLU A 47 -3.92 -1.20 0.64
CA GLU A 47 -4.85 -2.34 0.62
C GLU A 47 -5.53 -2.47 -0.75
N TYR A 48 -5.61 -3.69 -1.28
CA TYR A 48 -6.27 -4.01 -2.55
C TYR A 48 -7.12 -5.28 -2.44
#